data_AF-A0A4V4ML78-F1
#
_entry.id   AF-A0A4V4ML78-F1
#
_cell.length_a   1.000
_cell.length_b   1.000
_cell.length_c   1.000
_cell.angle_alpha   90.00
_cell.angle_beta   90.00
_cell.angle_gamma   90.00
#
_symmetry.space_group_name_H-M   'P 1'
#
loop_
_entity.id
_entity.type
_entity.pdbx_description
1 polymer ?
#
loop_
_entity_poly.entity_id
_entity_poly.type
_entity_poly.pdbx_seq_one_letter_code
_entity_poly.pdbx_strand_id
1 'polypeptide(L)'
;METLGLCALGLTGGMFIASRLRAKTAASKWAIGGFQAKMDKKEALQILGLREQLANTQRIKHAHRTIMLANHPDKGGSPFLASKINEAVGIFPTIRATLTMPQKDLLEKQASK
;
A
#
# COMPACT_ATOMS: atom_id res chain seq x y z
N MET A 1 37.15 -52.98 -2.52
CA MET A 1 37.32 -52.65 -3.95
C MET A 1 36.22 -53.42 -4.68
N GLU A 2 35.27 -52.89 -5.41
CA GLU A 2 34.90 -51.55 -5.88
C GLU A 2 33.40 -51.61 -6.24
N THR A 3 32.70 -50.49 -6.05
CA THR A 3 31.44 -50.02 -6.66
C THR A 3 30.60 -50.97 -7.53
N LEU A 4 29.29 -51.01 -7.29
CA LEU A 4 28.27 -50.61 -8.27
C LEU A 4 26.87 -50.68 -7.64
N GLY A 5 26.41 -49.53 -7.16
CA GLY A 5 25.00 -49.27 -6.93
C GLY A 5 24.32 -48.66 -8.16
N LEU A 6 23.02 -48.39 -7.99
CA LEU A 6 22.17 -47.51 -8.80
C LEU A 6 21.59 -48.10 -10.10
N CYS A 7 20.25 -48.22 -10.14
CA CYS A 7 19.36 -47.70 -11.21
C CYS A 7 17.97 -48.38 -11.16
N ALA A 8 17.06 -47.98 -10.27
CA ALA A 8 15.63 -48.39 -10.41
C ALA A 8 14.58 -47.57 -9.65
N LEU A 9 14.81 -46.30 -9.28
CA LEU A 9 13.77 -45.49 -8.60
C LEU A 9 13.74 -44.05 -9.13
N GLY A 10 13.60 -43.90 -10.46
CA GLY A 10 13.69 -42.62 -11.15
C GLY A 10 12.39 -42.05 -11.73
N LEU A 11 11.19 -42.56 -11.37
CA LEU A 11 9.95 -42.17 -12.08
C LEU A 11 8.69 -41.90 -11.21
N THR A 12 8.81 -41.65 -9.90
CA THR A 12 7.63 -41.23 -9.09
C THR A 12 7.80 -39.93 -8.31
N GLY A 13 9.02 -39.40 -8.17
CA GLY A 13 9.27 -38.20 -7.36
C GLY A 13 9.12 -36.85 -8.08
N GLY A 14 9.20 -36.82 -9.42
CA GLY A 14 9.32 -35.56 -10.17
C GLY A 14 8.01 -34.78 -10.35
N MET A 15 6.85 -35.43 -10.28
CA MET A 15 5.57 -34.78 -10.63
C MET A 15 4.87 -34.07 -9.45
N PHE A 16 5.29 -34.31 -8.21
CA PHE A 16 4.67 -33.72 -7.02
C PHE A 16 5.39 -32.47 -6.46
N ILE A 17 6.63 -32.19 -6.88
CA ILE A 17 7.36 -30.99 -6.42
C ILE A 17 7.03 -29.75 -7.27
N ALA A 18 6.61 -29.94 -8.52
CA ALA A 18 6.32 -28.84 -9.45
C ALA A 18 5.02 -28.06 -9.15
N SER A 19 4.09 -28.61 -8.36
CA SER A 19 2.76 -28.02 -8.15
C SER A 19 2.68 -26.97 -7.04
N ARG A 20 3.73 -26.80 -6.21
CA ARG A 20 3.73 -25.80 -5.13
C ARG A 20 4.41 -24.46 -5.46
N LEU A 21 5.10 -24.38 -6.61
CA LEU A 21 5.83 -23.19 -7.04
C LEU A 21 5.10 -22.35 -8.09
N ARG A 22 3.83 -22.64 -8.38
CA ARG A 22 2.99 -21.71 -9.15
C ARG A 22 2.54 -20.56 -8.23
N ALA A 23 3.52 -19.83 -7.68
CA ALA A 23 3.32 -18.47 -7.23
C ALA A 23 2.81 -17.71 -8.44
N LYS A 24 1.50 -17.41 -8.46
CA LYS A 24 0.95 -16.43 -9.40
C LYS A 24 1.68 -15.13 -9.13
N THR A 25 2.70 -14.84 -9.93
CA THR A 25 3.26 -13.49 -10.03
C THR A 25 2.10 -12.60 -10.44
N ALA A 26 1.50 -11.92 -9.46
CA ALA A 26 0.43 -10.97 -9.71
C ALA A 26 1.07 -9.79 -10.43
N ALA A 27 1.19 -9.90 -11.75
CA ALA A 27 1.58 -8.78 -12.59
C ALA A 27 0.64 -7.61 -12.24
N SER A 28 1.21 -6.53 -11.73
CA SER A 28 0.47 -5.33 -11.38
C SER A 28 -0.12 -4.77 -12.66
N LYS A 29 -1.40 -5.04 -12.90
CA LYS A 29 -2.14 -4.36 -13.96
C LYS A 29 -2.19 -2.88 -13.56
N TRP A 30 -1.43 -2.05 -14.26
CA TRP A 30 -1.49 -0.61 -14.07
C TRP A 30 -2.92 -0.14 -14.29
N ALA A 31 -3.39 0.77 -13.43
CA ALA A 31 -4.68 1.40 -13.65
C ALA A 31 -4.61 2.17 -14.98
N ILE A 32 -5.50 1.82 -15.91
CA ILE A 32 -5.59 2.48 -17.22
C ILE A 32 -6.61 3.61 -17.07
N GLY A 33 -6.17 4.86 -17.26
CA GLY A 33 -7.00 6.06 -17.12
C GLY A 33 -6.42 7.07 -16.13
N GLY A 34 -7.18 8.15 -15.89
CA GLY A 34 -6.85 9.16 -14.89
C GLY A 34 -7.52 8.90 -13.53
N PHE A 35 -7.43 9.90 -12.64
CA PHE A 35 -8.19 9.89 -11.40
C PHE A 35 -9.69 10.02 -11.65
N GLN A 36 -10.50 9.49 -10.74
CA GLN A 36 -11.94 9.69 -10.75
C GLN A 36 -12.29 11.16 -10.49
N ALA A 37 -13.39 11.61 -11.10
CA ALA A 37 -13.91 12.97 -10.89
C ALA A 37 -14.31 13.22 -9.43
N LYS A 38 -14.77 12.16 -8.74
CA LYS A 38 -15.05 12.16 -7.30
C LYS A 38 -14.24 11.06 -6.64
N MET A 39 -13.45 11.43 -5.63
CA MET A 39 -12.60 10.49 -4.88
C MET A 39 -13.46 9.42 -4.18
N ASP A 40 -13.17 8.15 -4.48
CA ASP A 40 -13.81 7.00 -3.83
C ASP A 40 -12.87 6.33 -2.81
N LYS A 41 -13.43 5.54 -1.88
CA LYS A 41 -12.66 4.76 -0.90
C LYS A 41 -11.66 3.81 -1.57
N LYS A 42 -12.04 3.14 -2.66
CA LYS A 42 -11.15 2.19 -3.35
C LYS A 42 -9.97 2.91 -3.98
N GLU A 43 -10.22 4.02 -4.66
CA GLU A 43 -9.19 4.85 -5.27
C GLU A 43 -8.27 5.46 -4.20
N ALA A 44 -8.84 5.95 -3.09
CA ALA A 44 -8.06 6.49 -1.98
C ALA A 44 -7.07 5.46 -1.41
N LEU A 45 -7.51 4.21 -1.25
CA LEU A 45 -6.62 3.12 -0.80
C LEU A 45 -5.54 2.78 -1.83
N GLN A 46 -5.87 2.82 -3.12
CA GLN A 46 -4.90 2.63 -4.19
C GLN A 46 -3.84 3.73 -4.22
N ILE A 47 -4.25 5.00 -4.06
CA ILE A 47 -3.35 6.16 -3.98
C ILE A 47 -2.42 6.03 -2.77
N LEU A 48 -2.94 5.58 -1.63
CA LEU A 48 -2.17 5.37 -0.41
C LEU A 48 -1.33 4.07 -0.42
N GLY A 49 -1.43 3.25 -1.47
CA GLY A 49 -0.73 1.97 -1.57
C GLY A 49 -1.17 0.94 -0.54
N LEU A 50 -2.40 1.06 -0.01
CA LEU A 50 -2.95 0.18 1.02
C LEU A 50 -4.00 -0.75 0.42
N ARG A 51 -4.06 -1.97 0.95
CA ARG A 51 -5.18 -2.89 0.69
C ARG A 51 -6.28 -2.64 1.72
N GLU A 52 -7.54 -2.85 1.33
CA GLU A 52 -8.71 -2.72 2.23
C GLU A 52 -8.52 -3.47 3.55
N GLN A 53 -7.93 -4.67 3.50
CA GLN A 53 -7.67 -5.51 4.67
C GLN A 53 -6.61 -4.95 5.63
N LEU A 54 -5.70 -4.09 5.14
CA LEU A 54 -4.59 -3.51 5.90
C LEU A 54 -4.82 -2.03 6.25
N ALA A 55 -6.01 -1.50 5.97
CA ALA A 55 -6.36 -0.09 6.13
C ALA A 55 -6.67 0.28 7.60
N ASN A 56 -5.64 0.24 8.46
CA ASN A 56 -5.71 0.76 9.83
C ASN A 56 -5.38 2.27 9.83
N THR A 57 -6.03 3.05 10.71
CA THR A 57 -5.81 4.48 10.94
C THR A 57 -4.32 4.85 11.05
N GLN A 58 -3.52 4.07 11.77
CA GLN A 58 -2.08 4.33 11.93
C GLN A 58 -1.31 4.12 10.61
N ARG A 59 -1.66 3.08 9.84
CA ARG A 59 -1.01 2.79 8.56
C ARG A 59 -1.36 3.83 7.51
N ILE A 60 -2.60 4.30 7.49
CA ILE A 60 -3.04 5.37 6.59
C ILE A 60 -2.29 6.68 6.91
N LYS A 61 -2.14 7.05 8.19
CA LYS A 61 -1.34 8.22 8.60
C LYS A 61 0.11 8.10 8.15
N HIS A 62 0.72 6.94 8.39
CA HIS A 62 2.10 6.68 7.99
C HIS A 62 2.29 6.73 6.46
N ALA A 63 1.39 6.07 5.72
CA ALA A 63 1.40 6.06 4.26
C ALA A 63 1.23 7.47 3.69
N HIS A 64 0.27 8.25 4.21
CA HIS A 64 0.07 9.64 3.81
C HIS A 64 1.33 10.48 4.00
N ARG A 65 1.95 10.42 5.18
CA ARG A 65 3.19 11.16 5.46
C ARG A 65 4.30 10.77 4.49
N THR A 66 4.49 9.49 4.26
CA THR A 66 5.56 8.97 3.39
C THR A 66 5.35 9.41 1.94
N ILE A 67 4.13 9.24 1.42
CA ILE A 67 3.79 9.55 0.03
C ILE A 67 3.78 11.06 -0.20
N MET A 68 3.26 11.85 0.75
CA MET A 68 3.25 13.30 0.65
C MET A 68 4.67 13.88 0.69
N LEU A 69 5.57 13.34 1.52
CA LEU A 69 6.96 13.79 1.55
C LEU A 69 7.68 13.57 0.21
N ALA A 70 7.37 12.49 -0.49
CA ALA A 70 7.91 12.20 -1.81
C ALA A 70 7.28 13.06 -2.92
N ASN A 71 6.02 13.46 -2.76
CA ASN A 71 5.25 14.21 -3.76
C ASN A 71 5.07 15.70 -3.40
N HIS A 72 5.82 16.20 -2.42
CA HIS A 72 5.63 17.55 -1.89
C HIS A 72 5.92 18.60 -2.98
N PRO A 73 5.04 19.59 -3.22
CA PRO A 73 5.24 20.60 -4.27
C PRO A 73 6.56 21.36 -4.11
N ASP A 74 6.89 21.76 -2.88
CA ASP A 74 8.13 22.49 -2.58
C ASP A 74 9.40 21.67 -2.80
N LYS A 75 9.27 20.34 -2.97
CA LYS A 75 10.39 19.43 -3.28
C LYS A 75 10.41 19.01 -4.76
N GLY A 76 9.70 19.74 -5.62
CA GLY A 76 9.56 19.42 -7.04
C GLY A 76 8.47 18.39 -7.35
N GLY A 77 7.61 18.06 -6.39
CA GLY A 77 6.43 17.23 -6.61
C GLY A 77 5.33 17.97 -7.36
N SER A 78 4.39 17.23 -7.95
CA SER A 78 3.24 17.84 -8.64
C SER A 78 2.20 18.36 -7.63
N PRO A 79 1.80 19.66 -7.71
CA PRO A 79 0.72 20.19 -6.87
C PRO A 79 -0.60 19.42 -7.05
N PHE A 80 -0.84 18.90 -8.26
CA PHE A 80 -2.02 18.10 -8.56
C PHE A 80 -1.98 16.76 -7.83
N LEU A 81 -0.85 16.05 -7.85
CA LEU A 81 -0.69 14.79 -7.13
C LEU A 81 -0.83 14.99 -5.62
N ALA A 82 -0.18 16.03 -5.07
CA ALA A 82 -0.30 16.38 -3.65
C ALA A 82 -1.77 16.63 -3.25
N SER A 83 -2.54 17.32 -4.10
CA SER A 83 -3.97 17.55 -3.90
C SER A 83 -4.76 16.24 -3.89
N LYS A 84 -4.50 15.32 -4.84
CA LYS A 84 -5.16 13.99 -4.87
C LYS A 84 -4.80 13.12 -3.66
N ILE A 85 -3.57 13.21 -3.15
CA ILE A 85 -3.16 12.52 -1.92
C ILE A 85 -3.93 13.06 -0.70
N ASN A 86 -4.15 14.37 -0.64
CA ASN A 86 -4.94 15.00 0.42
C ASN A 86 -6.43 14.65 0.34
N GLU A 87 -7.00 14.64 -0.87
CA GLU A 87 -8.36 14.17 -1.13
C GLU A 87 -8.54 12.72 -0.66
N ALA A 88 -7.57 11.84 -0.95
CA ALA A 88 -7.62 10.43 -0.56
C ALA A 88 -7.71 10.25 0.97
N VAL A 89 -6.90 10.99 1.74
CA VAL A 89 -7.00 11.00 3.22
C VAL A 89 -8.31 11.63 3.68
N GLY A 90 -8.83 12.60 2.94
CA GLY A 90 -10.08 13.27 3.23
C GLY A 90 -11.30 12.34 3.31
N ILE A 91 -11.26 11.19 2.62
CA ILE A 91 -12.27 10.14 2.69
C ILE A 91 -12.30 9.42 4.05
N PHE A 92 -11.22 9.52 4.82
CA PHE A 92 -11.07 8.93 6.16
C PHE A 92 -11.16 10.02 7.23
N PRO A 93 -12.37 10.44 7.65
CA PRO A 93 -12.58 11.62 8.50
C PRO A 93 -11.84 11.55 9.83
N THR A 94 -11.69 10.35 10.41
CA THR A 94 -10.91 10.10 11.64
C THR A 94 -9.45 10.56 11.52
N ILE A 95 -8.90 10.56 10.31
CA ILE A 95 -7.48 10.80 10.04
C ILE A 95 -7.25 12.22 9.57
N ARG A 96 -8.16 12.74 8.72
CA ARG A 96 -8.15 14.12 8.25
C ARG A 96 -8.04 15.11 9.41
N ALA A 97 -8.85 14.92 10.46
CA ALA A 97 -8.84 15.78 11.63
C ALA A 97 -7.46 15.86 12.32
N THR A 98 -6.66 14.79 12.29
CA THR A 98 -5.31 14.80 12.90
C THR A 98 -4.27 15.50 12.01
N LEU A 99 -4.43 15.49 10.69
CA LEU A 99 -3.41 15.98 9.75
C LEU A 99 -3.61 17.44 9.36
N THR A 100 -4.84 17.97 9.45
CA THR A 100 -5.16 19.36 9.12
C THR A 100 -5.25 20.29 10.34
N MET A 101 -5.19 19.75 11.56
CA MET A 101 -5.14 20.57 12.77
C MET A 101 -3.70 21.02 13.04
N PRO A 102 -3.46 22.33 13.25
CA PRO A 102 -2.14 22.80 13.68
C PRO A 102 -1.84 22.23 15.09
N GLN A 103 -0.59 21.83 15.32
CA GLN A 103 -0.15 21.12 16.54
C GLN A 103 -0.57 21.82 17.85
N LYS A 104 -0.69 23.15 17.82
CA LYS A 104 -1.16 23.98 18.95
C LYS A 104 -2.58 23.61 19.43
N ASP A 105 -3.48 23.27 18.51
CA ASP A 105 -4.89 22.96 18.84
C ASP A 105 -5.03 21.54 19.41
N LEU A 106 -4.08 20.63 19.10
CA LEU A 106 -4.02 19.29 19.69
C LEU A 106 -3.62 19.36 21.16
N LEU A 107 -2.68 20.24 21.50
CA LEU A 107 -2.20 20.43 22.87
C LEU A 107 -3.30 21.05 23.74
N GLU A 108 -4.05 22.02 23.21
CA GLU A 108 -5.15 22.67 23.93
C GLU A 108 -6.32 21.71 24.24
N LYS A 109 -6.66 20.82 23.29
CA LYS A 109 -7.67 19.78 23.54
C LYS A 109 -7.22 18.69 24.51
N GLN A 110 -5.92 18.43 24.61
CA GLN A 110 -5.37 17.50 25.60
C GLN A 110 -5.19 18.14 26.97
N ALA A 111 -4.97 19.45 27.03
CA ALA A 111 -4.89 20.22 28.28
C ALA A 111 -6.27 20.53 28.90
N SER A 112 -7.34 20.45 28.10
CA SER A 112 -8.72 20.69 28.54
C SER A 112 -9.44 19.43 29.05
N LYS A 113 -8.76 18.29 29.17
CA LYS A 113 -9.26 17.05 29.77
C LYS A 113 -8.48 16.72 31.03
#